data_AF-A0A961F9C7-F1
#
_entry.id   AF-A0A961F9C7-F1
#
_cell.length_a   1.000
_cell.length_b   1.000
_cell.length_c   1.000
_cell.angle_alpha   90.00
_cell.angle_beta   90.00
_cell.angle_gamma   90.00
#
_symmetry.space_group_name_H-M   'P 1'
#
loop_
_entity.id
_entity.type
_entity.pdbx_description
1 polymer ?
#
loop_
_entity_poly.entity_id
_entity_poly.type
_entity_poly.pdbx_seq_one_letter_code
_entity_poly.pdbx_strand_id
1 'polypeptide(L)'
;WMRNTEARDAYKRLLVQQIYRFQSMERIVDAQSCACATRYPSWEAAEAVYFDRYSTADYWDVVEATSDFRRQANELRKQAMPICEAAGNW
;
A
#
# COMPACT_ATOMS: atom_id res chain seq x y z
N TRP A 1 -0.41 -14.06 7.98
CA TRP A 1 -1.11 -13.57 9.18
C TRP A 1 -2.36 -12.76 8.85
N MET A 2 -2.36 -11.96 7.77
CA MET A 2 -3.49 -11.10 7.36
C MET A 2 -4.86 -11.80 7.24
N ARG A 3 -4.88 -13.06 6.77
CA ARG A 3 -6.12 -13.88 6.63
C ARG A 3 -6.72 -14.33 7.96
N ASN A 4 -5.89 -14.49 8.99
CA ASN A 4 -6.29 -15.04 10.30
C ASN A 4 -6.30 -13.96 11.39
N THR A 5 -6.28 -12.68 11.01
CA THR A 5 -6.30 -11.55 11.94
C THR A 5 -7.72 -11.38 12.48
N GLU A 6 -7.86 -11.40 13.80
CA GLU A 6 -9.13 -11.17 14.47
C GLU A 6 -9.70 -9.77 14.18
N ALA A 7 -11.01 -9.60 14.33
CA ALA A 7 -11.68 -8.33 14.04
C ALA A 7 -11.09 -7.15 14.82
N ARG A 8 -10.70 -7.35 16.09
CA ARG A 8 -10.06 -6.32 16.92
C ARG A 8 -8.72 -5.83 16.38
N ASP A 9 -8.01 -6.67 15.62
CA ASP A 9 -6.70 -6.37 15.03
C ASP A 9 -6.78 -5.99 13.56
N ALA A 10 -8.00 -5.80 13.01
CA ALA A 10 -8.19 -5.47 11.61
C ALA A 10 -7.47 -4.18 11.18
N TYR A 11 -7.26 -3.23 12.12
CA TYR A 11 -6.52 -1.99 11.89
C TYR A 11 -5.07 -2.25 11.43
N LYS A 12 -4.42 -3.31 11.91
CA LYS A 12 -3.08 -3.72 11.47
C LYS A 12 -3.07 -4.12 10.00
N ARG A 13 -4.06 -4.90 9.57
CA ARG A 13 -4.24 -5.28 8.15
C ARG A 13 -4.61 -4.09 7.28
N LEU A 14 -5.35 -3.11 7.80
CA LEU A 14 -5.67 -1.88 7.07
C LEU A 14 -4.39 -1.08 6.76
N LEU A 15 -3.47 -0.97 7.72
CA LEU A 15 -2.18 -0.34 7.48
C LEU A 15 -1.41 -1.02 6.34
N VAL A 16 -1.28 -2.35 6.36
CA VAL A 16 -0.58 -3.10 5.29
C VAL A 16 -1.22 -2.86 3.93
N GLN A 17 -2.55 -2.81 3.86
CA GLN A 17 -3.25 -2.48 2.61
C GLN A 17 -2.94 -1.06 2.11
N GLN A 18 -2.79 -0.07 3.01
CA GLN A 18 -2.40 1.27 2.57
C GLN A 18 -0.93 1.35 2.16
N ILE A 19 -0.03 0.64 2.85
CA ILE A 19 1.37 0.51 2.45
C ILE A 19 1.46 -0.10 1.05
N TYR A 20 0.74 -1.20 0.81
CA TYR A 20 0.68 -1.85 -0.50
C TYR A 20 0.21 -0.91 -1.59
N ARG A 21 -0.90 -0.18 -1.34
CA ARG A 21 -1.43 0.79 -2.31
C ARG A 21 -0.43 1.90 -2.61
N PHE A 22 0.27 2.41 -1.59
CA PHE A 22 1.32 3.40 -1.76
C PHE A 22 2.46 2.85 -2.65
N GLN A 23 3.03 1.70 -2.29
CA GLN A 23 4.12 1.06 -3.04
C GLN A 23 3.72 0.71 -4.47
N SER A 24 2.49 0.23 -4.71
CA SER A 24 1.99 -0.02 -6.07
C SER A 24 1.98 1.24 -6.92
N MET A 25 1.47 2.36 -6.39
CA MET A 25 1.44 3.62 -7.14
C MET A 25 2.86 4.17 -7.36
N GLU A 26 3.72 4.09 -6.35
CA GLU A 26 5.13 4.49 -6.43
C GLU A 26 5.86 3.72 -7.53
N ARG A 27 5.74 2.39 -7.55
CA ARG A 27 6.36 1.54 -8.59
C ARG A 27 5.88 1.87 -9.99
N ILE A 28 4.60 2.20 -10.17
CA ILE A 28 4.05 2.59 -11.49
C ILE A 28 4.69 3.91 -11.94
N VAL A 29 4.77 4.89 -11.04
CA VAL A 29 5.36 6.20 -11.32
C VAL A 29 6.86 6.05 -11.60
N ASP A 30 7.60 5.30 -10.79
CA ASP A 30 9.04 5.12 -10.96
C ASP A 30 9.38 4.35 -12.24
N ALA A 31 8.65 3.28 -12.54
CA ALA A 31 8.89 2.46 -13.72
C ALA A 31 8.26 3.02 -15.01
N GLN A 32 7.44 4.07 -14.90
CA GLN A 32 6.61 4.59 -15.99
C GLN A 32 5.83 3.48 -16.72
N SER A 33 5.37 2.49 -15.96
CA SER A 33 4.76 1.27 -16.51
C SER A 33 3.66 0.74 -15.62
N CYS A 34 2.55 0.36 -16.23
CA CYS A 34 1.42 -0.26 -15.54
C CYS A 34 1.27 -1.75 -15.87
N ALA A 35 2.39 -2.46 -16.08
CA ALA A 35 2.37 -3.91 -16.20
C ALA A 35 1.81 -4.57 -14.92
N CYS A 36 1.19 -5.75 -15.03
CA CYS A 36 0.60 -6.44 -13.88
C CYS A 36 1.60 -6.65 -12.72
N ALA A 37 2.85 -7.00 -13.02
CA ALA A 37 3.89 -7.16 -12.01
C ALA A 37 4.28 -5.85 -11.29
N THR A 38 4.11 -4.70 -11.96
CA THR A 38 4.36 -3.38 -11.38
C THR A 38 3.16 -2.90 -10.54
N ARG A 39 1.95 -3.05 -11.08
CA ARG A 39 0.70 -2.59 -10.46
C ARG A 39 0.27 -3.45 -9.27
N TYR A 40 0.44 -4.76 -9.41
CA TYR A 40 0.03 -5.76 -8.43
C TYR A 40 1.24 -6.58 -7.95
N PRO A 41 2.18 -5.96 -7.21
CA PRO A 41 3.33 -6.67 -6.67
C PRO A 41 2.92 -7.68 -5.59
N SER A 42 3.88 -8.49 -5.13
CA SER A 42 3.73 -9.32 -3.94
C SER A 42 3.45 -8.47 -2.69
N TRP A 43 2.74 -9.04 -1.72
CA TRP A 43 2.48 -8.42 -0.41
C TRP A 43 3.71 -8.36 0.48
N GLU A 44 4.76 -9.15 0.19
CA GLU A 44 5.95 -9.28 1.03
C GLU A 44 6.60 -7.94 1.38
N ALA A 45 6.71 -7.03 0.41
CA ALA A 45 7.30 -5.70 0.65
C ALA A 45 6.45 -4.84 1.61
N ALA A 46 5.12 -4.93 1.50
CA ALA A 46 4.22 -4.18 2.37
C ALA A 46 4.17 -4.79 3.78
N GLU A 47 4.19 -6.13 3.88
CA GLU A 47 4.28 -6.84 5.14
C GLU A 47 5.59 -6.56 5.86
N ALA A 48 6.73 -6.54 5.14
CA ALA A 48 8.04 -6.21 5.70
C ALA A 48 8.05 -4.81 6.34
N VAL A 49 7.54 -3.78 5.64
CA VAL A 49 7.43 -2.42 6.22
C VAL A 49 6.58 -2.42 7.48
N TYR A 50 5.48 -3.16 7.51
CA TYR A 50 4.67 -3.27 8.71
C TYR A 50 5.44 -3.93 9.86
N PHE A 51 6.10 -5.06 9.62
CA PHE A 51 6.83 -5.77 10.66
C PHE A 51 8.01 -4.96 11.20
N ASP A 52 8.74 -4.29 10.33
CA ASP A 52 9.95 -3.53 10.69
C ASP A 52 9.61 -2.27 11.50
N ARG A 53 8.45 -1.65 11.26
CA ARG A 53 8.14 -0.31 11.80
C ARG A 53 6.96 -0.26 12.75
N TYR A 54 6.00 -1.17 12.61
CA TYR A 54 4.68 -1.06 13.24
C TYR A 54 4.23 -2.30 14.01
N SER A 55 5.00 -3.40 13.99
CA SER A 55 4.62 -4.64 14.68
C SER A 55 4.43 -4.46 16.19
N THR A 56 5.19 -3.55 16.80
CA THR A 56 5.12 -3.18 18.22
C THR A 56 4.49 -1.82 18.47
N ALA A 57 3.99 -1.16 17.43
CA ALA A 57 3.37 0.16 17.56
C ALA A 57 2.01 0.05 18.25
N ASP A 58 1.59 1.12 18.90
CA ASP A 58 0.29 1.15 19.54
C ASP A 58 -0.83 1.37 18.50
N TYR A 59 -2.08 1.35 18.98
CA TYR A 59 -3.24 1.51 18.10
C TYR A 59 -3.24 2.86 17.36
N TRP A 60 -2.90 3.96 18.05
CA TRP A 60 -2.97 5.29 17.48
C TRP A 60 -1.88 5.51 16.44
N ASP A 61 -0.67 5.02 16.70
CA ASP A 61 0.43 5.04 15.75
C ASP A 61 0.05 4.34 14.43
N VAL A 62 -0.61 3.18 14.51
CA VAL A 62 -1.04 2.42 13.32
C VAL A 62 -2.15 3.16 12.56
N VAL A 63 -3.09 3.80 13.25
CA VAL A 63 -4.17 4.58 12.63
C VAL A 63 -3.65 5.84 11.94
N GLU A 64 -2.70 6.54 12.56
CA GLU A 64 -2.06 7.71 11.98
C GLU A 64 -1.27 7.32 10.72
N ALA A 65 -0.41 6.30 10.82
CA ALA A 65 0.33 5.78 9.68
C ALA A 65 -0.60 5.34 8.54
N THR A 66 -1.74 4.73 8.86
CA THR A 66 -2.75 4.35 7.86
C THR A 66 -3.28 5.56 7.10
N SER A 67 -3.56 6.66 7.81
CA SER A 67 -4.03 7.91 7.22
C SER A 67 -2.97 8.57 6.33
N ASP A 68 -1.70 8.46 6.73
CA ASP A 68 -0.56 9.01 5.99
C ASP A 68 -0.28 8.26 4.70
N PHE A 69 -0.16 6.93 4.76
CA PHE A 69 -0.01 6.11 3.55
C PHE A 69 -1.18 6.29 2.59
N ARG A 70 -2.40 6.45 3.11
CA ARG A 70 -3.57 6.76 2.27
C ARG A 70 -3.43 8.09 1.53
N ARG A 71 -2.97 9.16 2.19
CA ARG A 71 -2.72 10.45 1.51
C ARG A 71 -1.64 10.30 0.44
N GLN A 72 -0.50 9.70 0.80
CA GLN A 72 0.62 9.54 -0.13
C GLN A 72 0.23 8.71 -1.35
N ALA A 73 -0.48 7.60 -1.17
CA ALA A 73 -1.00 6.78 -2.25
C ALA A 73 -1.96 7.56 -3.16
N ASN A 74 -2.83 8.41 -2.59
CA ASN A 74 -3.75 9.24 -3.38
C ASN A 74 -3.04 10.33 -4.18
N GLU A 75 -1.94 10.89 -3.67
CA GLU A 75 -1.12 11.84 -4.44
C GLU A 75 -0.41 11.15 -5.61
N LEU A 76 0.19 9.99 -5.38
CA LEU A 76 0.80 9.19 -6.45
C LEU A 76 -0.22 8.67 -7.45
N ARG A 77 -1.45 8.37 -7.00
CA ARG A 77 -2.55 7.93 -7.88
C ARG A 77 -2.81 8.92 -9.01
N LYS A 78 -2.70 10.23 -8.77
CA LYS A 78 -2.88 11.27 -9.80
C LYS A 78 -1.86 11.14 -10.93
N GLN A 79 -0.65 10.70 -10.61
CA GLN A 79 0.44 10.50 -11.57
C GLN A 79 0.37 9.12 -12.24
N ALA A 80 0.02 8.08 -11.48
CA ALA A 80 -0.11 6.71 -11.98
C ALA A 80 -1.31 6.52 -12.93
N MET A 81 -2.39 7.30 -12.75
CA MET A 81 -3.61 7.19 -13.54
C MET A 81 -3.38 7.28 -15.05
N PRO A 82 -2.80 8.37 -15.61
CA PRO A 82 -2.58 8.47 -17.05
C PRO A 82 -1.67 7.35 -17.59
N ILE A 83 -0.70 6.87 -16.82
CA ILE A 83 0.20 5.76 -17.20
C ILE A 83 -0.61 4.47 -17.39
N CYS A 84 -1.48 4.18 -16.44
CA CYS A 84 -2.28 2.97 -16.45
C CYS A 84 -3.47 3.01 -17.42
N GLU A 85 -4.09 4.17 -17.61
CA GLU A 85 -5.13 4.37 -18.62
C GLU A 85 -4.56 4.15 -20.03
N ALA A 86 -3.36 4.69 -20.32
CA ALA A 86 -2.68 4.47 -21.59
C ALA A 86 -2.34 2.99 -21.85
N ALA A 87 -2.08 2.22 -20.78
CA ALA A 87 -1.84 0.79 -20.84
C ALA A 87 -3.12 -0.07 -20.81
N GLY A 88 -4.31 0.52 -20.65
CA GLY A 88 -5.57 -0.20 -20.49
C GLY A 88 -5.66 -1.02 -19.20
N ASN A 89 -4.88 -0.70 -18.17
CA ASN A 89 -4.77 -1.42 -16.90
C ASN A 89 -4.97 -0.49 -15.69
N TRP A 90 -5.96 0.40 -15.79
CA TRP A 90 -6.36 1.28 -14.69
C TRP A 90 -7.32 0.62 -13.70
#